data_AF-A0A074L223-F1
#
_entry.id   AF-A0A074L223-F1
#
_cell.length_a   1.000
_cell.length_b   1.000
_cell.length_c   1.000
_cell.angle_alpha   90.00
_cell.angle_beta   90.00
_cell.angle_gamma   90.00
#
_symmetry.space_group_name_H-M   'P 1'
#
loop_
_entity.id
_entity.type
_entity.pdbx_description
1 polymer ?
#
loop_
_entity_poly.entity_id
_entity_poly.type
_entity_poly.pdbx_seq_one_letter_code
_entity_poly.pdbx_strand_id
1 'polypeptide(L)'
;MKNIPNSHIFKEPEGYFDTLPKKVIDRRKTQIRQVYIFRAAIAAILLVGLSFMFLLQQPWVNEADYQVYDPDIEDEVELYISSEIWQAEDVLLLSDDPNEILDKMIEIEYVAYMSEPDPMDDDFWF
;
A
#
# COMPACT_ATOMS: atom_id res chain seq x y z
N MET A 1 7.44 15.31 83.90
CA MET A 1 7.29 14.43 82.73
C MET A 1 5.85 13.92 82.71
N LYS A 2 5.12 14.12 81.61
CA LYS A 2 3.68 13.82 81.51
C LYS A 2 3.51 12.32 81.24
N ASN A 3 2.83 11.60 82.14
CA ASN A 3 2.56 10.16 82.01
C ASN A 3 1.66 9.93 80.79
N ILE A 4 2.21 9.34 79.72
CA ILE A 4 1.44 8.90 78.56
C ILE A 4 0.72 7.61 78.98
N PRO A 5 -0.63 7.56 78.93
CA PRO A 5 -1.34 6.35 79.29
C PRO A 5 -0.96 5.23 78.32
N ASN A 6 -0.49 4.10 78.87
CA ASN A 6 -0.24 2.84 78.16
C ASN A 6 -1.57 2.18 77.74
N SER A 7 -2.38 2.90 76.97
CA SER A 7 -3.50 2.27 76.28
C SER A 7 -2.90 1.28 75.27
N HIS A 8 -3.41 0.06 75.25
CA HIS A 8 -3.01 -0.94 74.26
C HIS A 8 -3.61 -0.52 72.91
N ILE A 9 -2.98 0.45 72.25
CA ILE A 9 -3.41 1.03 70.97
C ILE A 9 -3.21 0.07 69.80
N PHE A 10 -2.43 -0.99 69.99
CA PHE A 10 -2.20 -2.06 69.02
C PHE A 10 -2.99 -3.29 69.44
N LYS A 11 -4.25 -3.36 69.00
CA LYS A 11 -5.02 -4.61 68.98
C LYS A 11 -5.20 -5.04 67.54
N GLU A 12 -4.86 -6.29 67.27
CA GLU A 12 -5.11 -6.90 65.98
C GLU A 12 -6.63 -6.97 65.76
N PRO A 13 -7.14 -6.54 64.60
CA PRO A 13 -8.55 -6.69 64.30
C PRO A 13 -8.92 -8.18 64.26
N GLU A 14 -10.06 -8.54 64.83
CA GLU A 14 -10.55 -9.91 64.85
C GLU A 14 -10.71 -10.45 63.42
N GLY A 15 -10.17 -11.63 63.13
CA GLY A 15 -10.21 -12.25 61.80
C GLY A 15 -9.31 -11.59 60.73
N TYR A 16 -8.43 -10.66 61.11
CA TYR A 16 -7.50 -10.02 60.16
C TYR A 16 -6.60 -11.04 59.47
N PHE A 17 -5.90 -11.87 60.26
CA PHE A 17 -4.99 -12.89 59.74
C PHE A 17 -5.71 -14.09 59.12
N ASP A 18 -6.95 -14.35 59.50
CA ASP A 18 -7.75 -15.45 58.93
C ASP A 18 -8.23 -15.13 57.51
N THR A 19 -8.56 -13.87 57.23
CA THR A 19 -9.05 -13.45 55.90
C THR A 19 -7.93 -13.02 54.94
N LEU A 20 -6.73 -12.73 55.46
CA LEU A 20 -5.61 -12.23 54.67
C LEU A 20 -5.17 -13.18 53.55
N PRO A 21 -4.95 -14.48 53.81
CA PRO A 21 -4.50 -15.41 52.77
C PRO A 21 -5.49 -15.48 51.61
N LYS A 22 -6.79 -15.53 51.93
CA LYS A 22 -7.87 -15.55 50.94
C LYS A 22 -7.89 -14.27 50.10
N LYS A 23 -7.78 -13.10 50.73
CA LYS A 23 -7.72 -11.80 50.04
C LYS A 23 -6.51 -11.67 49.11
N VAL A 24 -5.34 -12.15 49.54
CA VAL A 24 -4.11 -12.10 48.74
C VAL A 24 -4.21 -13.03 47.52
N ILE A 25 -4.75 -14.23 47.70
CA ILE A 25 -4.94 -15.20 46.60
C ILE A 25 -5.97 -14.70 45.59
N ASP A 26 -7.11 -14.17 46.04
CA ASP A 26 -8.16 -13.67 45.16
C ASP A 26 -7.71 -12.47 44.32
N ARG A 27 -6.86 -11.60 44.90
CA ARG A 27 -6.25 -10.47 44.18
C ARG A 27 -5.31 -10.92 43.06
N ARG A 28 -4.55 -12.01 43.25
CA ARG A 28 -3.71 -12.58 42.17
C ARG A 28 -4.55 -13.26 41.08
N LYS A 29 -5.60 -14.00 41.45
CA LYS A 29 -6.44 -14.73 40.49
C LYS A 29 -7.13 -13.78 39.50
N THR A 30 -7.61 -12.63 39.96
CA THR A 30 -8.25 -11.63 39.10
C THR A 30 -7.27 -11.00 38.10
N GLN A 31 -6.06 -10.67 38.55
CA GLN A 31 -5.01 -10.14 37.66
C GLN A 31 -4.58 -11.17 36.60
N ILE A 32 -4.37 -12.43 37.03
CA ILE A 32 -3.98 -13.51 36.12
C ILE A 32 -5.09 -13.75 35.08
N ARG A 33 -6.36 -13.78 35.50
CA ARG A 33 -7.51 -13.94 34.59
C ARG A 33 -7.60 -12.82 33.57
N GLN A 34 -7.38 -11.56 33.97
CA GLN A 34 -7.36 -10.43 33.03
C GLN A 34 -6.25 -10.60 31.99
N VAL A 35 -5.03 -10.96 32.40
CA VAL A 35 -3.90 -11.19 31.48
C VAL A 35 -4.22 -12.33 30.49
N TYR A 36 -4.83 -13.43 30.93
CA TYR A 36 -5.23 -14.51 30.03
C TYR A 36 -6.30 -14.08 29.02
N ILE A 37 -7.29 -13.28 29.43
CA ILE A 37 -8.33 -12.75 28.53
C ILE A 37 -7.69 -11.80 27.50
N PHE A 38 -6.78 -10.92 27.92
CA PHE A 38 -6.06 -10.03 26.99
C PHE A 38 -5.18 -10.81 26.00
N ARG A 39 -4.47 -11.86 26.45
CA ARG A 39 -3.65 -12.71 25.56
C ARG A 39 -4.51 -13.49 24.56
N ALA A 40 -5.65 -14.01 25.00
CA ALA A 40 -6.61 -14.69 24.13
C ALA A 40 -7.24 -13.74 23.10
N ALA A 41 -7.56 -12.51 23.50
CA ALA A 41 -8.10 -11.49 22.60
C ALA A 41 -7.11 -11.10 21.49
N ILE A 42 -5.83 -10.91 21.82
CA ILE A 42 -4.78 -10.60 20.84
C ILE A 42 -4.62 -11.74 19.83
N ALA A 43 -4.59 -13.00 20.30
CA ALA A 43 -4.49 -14.16 19.41
C ALA A 43 -5.71 -14.28 18.47
N ALA A 44 -6.92 -14.01 18.97
CA ALA A 44 -8.13 -14.03 18.15
C ALA A 44 -8.14 -12.93 17.09
N ILE A 45 -7.70 -11.71 17.42
CA ILE A 45 -7.61 -10.60 16.46
C ILE A 45 -6.57 -10.90 15.37
N LEU A 46 -5.43 -11.48 15.72
CA LEU A 46 -4.41 -11.88 14.75
C LEU A 46 -4.93 -12.97 13.81
N LEU A 47 -5.64 -13.98 14.32
CA LEU A 47 -6.22 -15.03 13.49
C LEU A 47 -7.34 -14.49 12.59
N VAL A 48 -8.19 -13.61 13.09
CA VAL A 48 -9.25 -12.98 12.29
C VAL A 48 -8.65 -12.05 11.24
N GLY A 49 -7.68 -11.21 11.60
CA GLY A 49 -7.01 -10.30 10.66
C GLY A 49 -6.21 -11.05 9.59
N LEU A 50 -5.51 -12.12 9.95
CA LEU A 50 -4.76 -12.95 9.01
C LEU A 50 -5.69 -13.78 8.12
N SER A 51 -6.79 -14.30 8.67
CA SER A 51 -7.84 -14.98 7.91
C SER A 51 -8.53 -14.03 6.94
N PHE A 52 -8.86 -12.81 7.38
CA PHE A 52 -9.45 -11.75 6.55
C PHE A 52 -8.51 -11.30 5.44
N MET A 53 -7.21 -11.15 5.72
CA MET A 53 -6.19 -10.89 4.71
C MET A 53 -6.16 -11.99 3.64
N PHE A 54 -6.23 -13.26 4.04
CA PHE A 54 -6.22 -14.40 3.11
C PHE A 54 -7.54 -14.53 2.32
N LEU A 55 -8.68 -14.18 2.93
CA LEU A 55 -9.99 -14.18 2.28
C LEU A 55 -10.17 -13.05 1.26
N LEU A 56 -9.51 -11.90 1.47
CA LEU A 56 -9.49 -10.76 0.56
C LEU A 56 -8.46 -10.90 -0.58
N GLN A 57 -7.56 -11.88 -0.52
CA GLN A 57 -6.74 -12.29 -1.66
C GLN A 57 -7.58 -13.12 -2.65
N GLN A 58 -8.67 -12.54 -3.15
CA GLN A 58 -9.29 -13.05 -4.35
C GLN A 58 -8.43 -12.57 -5.53
N PRO A 59 -7.74 -13.44 -6.27
CA PRO A 59 -7.23 -13.05 -7.58
C PRO A 59 -8.45 -12.92 -8.50
N TRP A 60 -9.04 -11.73 -8.57
CA TRP A 60 -9.84 -11.37 -9.73
C TRP A 60 -8.90 -11.10 -10.91
N VAL A 61 -8.21 -12.15 -11.34
CA VAL A 61 -7.56 -12.19 -12.64
C VAL A 61 -8.11 -13.45 -13.28
N ASN A 62 -9.26 -13.29 -13.92
CA ASN A 62 -9.63 -14.19 -14.99
C ASN A 62 -8.56 -13.98 -16.07
N GLU A 63 -7.72 -14.98 -16.32
CA GLU A 63 -6.71 -15.03 -17.39
C GLU A 63 -7.32 -14.94 -18.82
N ALA A 64 -8.51 -14.36 -18.97
CA ALA A 64 -9.25 -14.32 -20.22
C ALA A 64 -9.40 -12.91 -20.82
N ASP A 65 -8.72 -11.88 -20.29
CA ASP A 65 -8.74 -10.55 -20.92
C ASP A 65 -7.50 -9.70 -20.61
N TYR A 66 -6.32 -10.18 -21.03
CA TYR A 66 -5.17 -9.30 -21.25
C TYR A 66 -5.26 -8.75 -22.68
N GLN A 67 -6.28 -7.93 -22.94
CA GLN A 67 -6.23 -6.90 -23.97
C GLN A 67 -6.49 -5.57 -23.27
N VAL A 68 -5.42 -5.06 -22.64
CA VAL A 68 -5.38 -3.68 -22.15
C VAL A 68 -5.31 -2.78 -23.38
N TYR A 69 -6.45 -2.56 -24.03
CA TYR A 69 -6.69 -1.34 -24.76
C TYR A 69 -7.35 -0.40 -23.75
N ASP A 70 -6.51 0.28 -22.97
CA ASP A 70 -6.96 1.35 -22.10
C ASP A 70 -6.96 2.64 -22.93
N PRO A 71 -8.15 3.18 -23.29
CA PRO A 71 -8.25 4.36 -24.14
C PRO A 71 -7.64 5.61 -23.49
N ASP A 72 -7.39 5.59 -22.17
CA ASP A 72 -6.83 6.74 -21.44
C ASP A 72 -5.29 6.80 -21.52
N ILE A 73 -4.63 5.75 -22.07
CA ILE A 73 -3.17 5.73 -22.23
C ILE A 73 -2.70 6.77 -23.24
N GLU A 74 -3.44 7.01 -24.33
CA GLU A 74 -3.07 8.02 -25.33
C GLU A 74 -3.02 9.42 -24.71
N ASP A 75 -4.02 9.76 -23.88
CA ASP A 75 -4.09 11.05 -23.17
C ASP A 75 -2.95 11.21 -22.16
N GLU A 76 -2.58 10.13 -21.45
CA GLU A 76 -1.48 10.16 -20.48
C GLU A 76 -0.11 10.28 -21.18
N VAL A 77 0.08 9.59 -22.30
CA VAL A 77 1.30 9.67 -23.12
C VAL A 77 1.49 11.08 -23.66
N GLU A 78 0.44 11.72 -24.17
CA GLU A 78 0.53 13.11 -24.66
C GLU A 78 0.85 14.11 -23.52
N LEU A 79 0.33 13.88 -22.31
CA LEU A 79 0.67 14.68 -21.13
C LEU A 79 2.16 14.56 -20.75
N TYR A 80 2.73 13.35 -20.79
CA TYR A 80 4.16 13.15 -20.47
C TYR A 80 5.09 13.69 -21.54
N ILE A 81 4.70 13.63 -22.81
CA ILE A 81 5.45 14.24 -23.92
C ILE A 81 5.41 15.77 -23.79
N SER A 82 4.23 16.36 -23.56
CA SER A 82 4.06 17.82 -23.46
C SER A 82 4.69 18.44 -22.22
N SER A 83 4.88 17.66 -21.15
CA SER A 83 5.59 18.09 -19.94
C SER A 83 7.13 17.98 -20.05
N GLU A 84 7.66 17.62 -21.22
CA GLU A 84 9.08 17.34 -21.49
C GLU A 84 9.67 16.23 -20.60
N ILE A 85 8.83 15.48 -19.89
CA ILE A 85 9.26 14.38 -19.02
C ILE A 85 9.69 13.19 -19.87
N TRP A 86 8.98 12.93 -20.97
CA TRP A 86 9.36 11.92 -21.96
C TRP A 86 9.91 12.60 -23.21
N GLN A 87 11.16 12.27 -23.54
CA GLN A 87 11.76 12.65 -24.82
C GLN A 87 11.41 11.60 -25.89
N ALA A 88 11.59 11.95 -27.17
CA ALA A 88 11.26 11.05 -28.27
C ALA A 88 12.02 9.71 -28.17
N GLU A 89 13.24 9.75 -27.66
CA GLU A 89 14.08 8.56 -27.44
C GLU A 89 13.52 7.66 -26.34
N ASP A 90 12.94 8.22 -25.28
CA ASP A 90 12.35 7.46 -24.17
C ASP A 90 11.09 6.70 -24.62
N VAL A 91 10.29 7.34 -25.49
CA VAL A 91 9.09 6.71 -26.09
C VAL A 91 9.49 5.59 -27.04
N LEU A 92 10.58 5.75 -27.80
CA LEU A 92 11.10 4.71 -28.68
C LEU A 92 11.61 3.49 -27.90
N LEU A 93 12.21 3.70 -26.72
CA LEU A 93 12.69 2.61 -25.86
C LEU A 93 11.56 1.78 -25.22
N LEU A 94 10.33 2.31 -25.20
CA LEU A 94 9.15 1.59 -24.70
C LEU A 94 8.59 0.60 -25.75
N SER A 95 8.96 0.76 -27.02
CA SER A 95 8.49 -0.09 -28.11
C SER A 95 9.25 -1.41 -28.18
N ASP A 96 8.53 -2.49 -28.49
CA ASP A 96 9.11 -3.83 -28.70
C ASP A 96 10.06 -3.87 -29.91
N ASP A 97 9.81 -3.06 -30.94
CA ASP A 97 10.68 -2.92 -32.11
C ASP A 97 10.78 -1.44 -32.57
N PRO A 98 11.74 -0.67 -32.03
CA PRO A 98 11.89 0.73 -32.38
C PRO A 98 12.32 0.96 -33.84
N ASN A 99 12.98 -0.02 -34.48
CA ASN A 99 13.43 0.14 -35.87
C ASN A 99 12.25 0.19 -36.83
N GLU A 100 11.20 -0.60 -36.57
CA GLU A 100 9.98 -0.58 -37.39
C GLU A 100 9.30 0.81 -37.37
N ILE A 101 9.29 1.46 -36.20
CA ILE A 101 8.72 2.81 -36.04
C ILE A 101 9.55 3.83 -36.82
N LEU A 102 10.88 3.76 -36.70
CA LEU A 102 11.80 4.66 -37.40
C LEU A 102 11.71 4.50 -38.92
N ASP A 103 11.63 3.26 -39.41
CA ASP A 103 11.48 2.98 -40.84
C ASP A 103 10.17 3.57 -41.39
N LYS A 104 9.06 3.45 -40.64
CA LYS A 104 7.79 4.07 -41.00
C LYS A 104 7.85 5.60 -41.00
N MET A 105 8.53 6.21 -40.03
CA MET A 105 8.73 7.67 -39.98
C MET A 105 9.50 8.16 -41.21
N ILE A 106 10.59 7.46 -41.58
CA ILE A 106 11.38 7.78 -42.77
C ILE A 106 10.54 7.62 -44.04
N GLU A 107 9.74 6.56 -44.15
CA GLU A 107 8.86 6.35 -45.30
C GLU A 107 7.83 7.48 -45.45
N ILE A 108 7.21 7.92 -44.35
CA ILE A 108 6.25 9.04 -44.36
C ILE A 108 6.95 10.34 -44.81
N GLU A 109 8.13 10.64 -44.28
CA GLU A 109 8.90 11.84 -44.66
C GLU A 109 9.32 11.80 -46.14
N TYR A 110 9.79 10.64 -46.62
CA TYR A 110 10.18 10.44 -48.00
C TYR A 110 9.01 10.58 -48.97
N VAL A 111 7.84 10.01 -48.63
CA VAL A 111 6.62 10.16 -49.42
C VAL A 111 6.14 11.61 -49.42
N ALA A 112 6.21 12.32 -48.29
CA ALA A 112 5.87 13.73 -48.22
C ALA A 112 6.80 14.58 -49.12
N TYR A 113 8.11 14.35 -49.05
CA TYR A 113 9.10 15.02 -49.90
C TYR A 113 8.88 14.76 -51.39
N MET A 114 8.51 13.54 -51.77
CA MET A 114 8.19 13.18 -53.16
C MET A 114 6.84 13.71 -53.65
N SER A 115 5.94 14.06 -52.73
CA SER A 115 4.60 14.57 -53.04
C SER A 115 4.55 16.09 -53.10
N GLU A 116 5.57 16.78 -52.56
CA GLU A 116 5.77 18.19 -52.83
C GLU A 116 6.16 18.37 -54.30
N PRO A 117 5.49 19.27 -55.04
CA PRO A 117 5.90 19.59 -56.41
C PRO A 117 7.34 20.10 -56.35
N ASP A 118 8.22 19.55 -57.20
CA ASP A 118 9.60 19.99 -57.28
C ASP A 118 9.60 21.52 -57.52
N PRO A 119 10.17 22.35 -56.62
CA PRO A 119 10.27 23.78 -56.86
C PRO A 119 11.11 24.13 -58.11
N MET A 120 11.73 23.13 -58.75
CA MET A 120 12.43 23.23 -60.02
C MET A 120 11.60 22.79 -61.25
N ASP A 121 10.38 22.29 -61.09
CA ASP A 121 9.46 21.97 -62.20
C ASP A 121 8.56 23.17 -62.61
N ASP A 122 8.71 24.30 -61.92
CA ASP A 122 8.15 25.57 -62.36
C ASP A 122 9.02 26.11 -63.50
N ASP A 123 8.66 25.74 -64.73
CA ASP A 123 9.12 26.30 -66.00
C ASP A 123 9.48 27.80 -65.91
N PHE A 124 10.76 28.10 -65.64
CA PHE A 124 11.35 29.44 -65.74
C PHE A 124 12.42 29.49 -66.84
N TRP A 125 12.14 28.84 -67.97
CA TRP A 125 12.88 29.04 -69.23
C TRP A 125 11.93 29.06 -70.43
N PHE A 126 11.20 30.17 -70.61
CA PHE A 126 11.07 30.92 -71.88
C PHE A 126 10.64 32.36 -71.61
#